data_AF-A0AAV1E4A0-F1
#
_entry.id   AF-A0AAV1E4A0-F1
#
_cell.length_a   1.000
_cell.length_b   1.000
_cell.length_c   1.000
_cell.angle_alpha   90.00
_cell.angle_beta   90.00
_cell.angle_gamma   90.00
#
_symmetry.space_group_name_H-M   'P 1'
#
loop_
_entity.id
_entity.type
_entity.pdbx_description
1 polymer ?
#
loop_
_entity_poly.entity_id
_entity_poly.type
_entity_poly.pdbx_seq_one_letter_code
_entity_poly.pdbx_strand_id
1 'polypeptide(L)'
;MTYLHGTFSSEWLNFVFQFNVTVVFDYPVKSLLECLLQRFYMVKPCPKEMKCDVELSTYAIRDAEEYKNFCDRPKDQRPQPEEVIGDIAEHLTTIHLKRCDRGKRCLYEGSTPPDGFPNTWNGAAYCTSELSVMKNNEVHTWDRGYDEDGNQVWGAKAGPYEFKPAPASSFNDIFSPLNFPPQPLDKRIQGSFVIQE
;
A
#
# COMPACT_ATOMS: atom_id res chain seq x y z
N MET A 1 -3.96 21.92 -0.03
CA MET A 1 -4.33 20.52 -0.35
C MET A 1 -3.17 19.91 -1.10
N THR A 2 -2.34 19.14 -0.40
CA THR A 2 -1.22 18.43 -1.02
C THR A 2 -1.77 17.10 -1.52
N TYR A 3 -1.98 16.99 -2.83
CA TYR A 3 -2.37 15.73 -3.46
C TYR A 3 -1.11 14.86 -3.56
N LEU A 4 -1.07 13.76 -2.80
CA LEU A 4 0.02 12.79 -2.89
C LEU A 4 -0.46 11.62 -3.75
N HIS A 5 0.20 11.44 -4.91
CA HIS A 5 0.01 10.28 -5.77
C HIS A 5 0.74 9.08 -5.16
N GLY A 6 0.04 8.31 -4.33
CA GLY A 6 0.42 6.94 -3.99
C GLY A 6 -0.30 5.99 -4.94
N THR A 7 0.43 5.10 -5.62
CA THR A 7 -0.17 4.03 -6.42
C THR A 7 -0.70 2.95 -5.50
N PHE A 8 -2.00 3.01 -5.20
CA PHE A 8 -2.73 1.89 -4.59
C PHE A 8 -3.10 0.90 -5.69
N SER A 9 -2.55 -0.32 -5.64
CA SER A 9 -2.96 -1.43 -6.51
C SER A 9 -4.45 -1.70 -6.32
N SER A 10 -5.17 -1.81 -7.43
CA SER A 10 -6.60 -2.13 -7.49
C SER A 10 -6.97 -3.47 -6.85
N GLU A 11 -5.97 -4.31 -6.55
CA GLU A 11 -6.16 -5.56 -5.83
C GLU A 11 -6.63 -5.33 -4.37
N TRP A 12 -6.29 -4.21 -3.72
CA TRP A 12 -6.61 -3.96 -2.30
C TRP A 12 -8.09 -4.10 -1.94
N LEU A 13 -9.01 -3.58 -2.75
CA LEU A 13 -10.44 -3.60 -2.42
C LEU A 13 -11.10 -4.95 -2.66
N ASN A 14 -10.57 -5.76 -3.58
CA ASN A 14 -10.99 -7.15 -3.73
C ASN A 14 -10.35 -8.07 -2.67
N PHE A 15 -9.24 -7.63 -2.05
CA PHE A 15 -8.37 -8.48 -1.23
C PHE A 15 -8.61 -8.36 0.29
N VAL A 16 -9.27 -7.29 0.76
CA VAL A 16 -9.76 -7.14 2.16
C VAL A 16 -10.64 -8.32 2.61
N PHE A 17 -11.13 -9.15 1.69
CA PHE A 17 -12.01 -10.28 1.97
C PHE A 17 -11.44 -11.69 1.75
N GLN A 18 -10.17 -11.85 1.31
CA GLN A 18 -9.75 -13.18 0.83
C GLN A 18 -8.46 -13.80 1.38
N PHE A 19 -7.56 -13.08 2.07
CA PHE A 19 -6.41 -13.71 2.74
C PHE A 19 -6.00 -13.00 4.05
N ASN A 20 -5.64 -13.79 5.06
CA ASN A 20 -5.44 -13.37 6.46
C ASN A 20 -4.19 -12.51 6.74
N VAL A 21 -3.37 -12.15 5.74
CA VAL A 21 -2.25 -11.19 5.88
C VAL A 21 -2.09 -10.46 4.55
N THR A 22 -2.10 -9.13 4.56
CA THR A 22 -1.85 -8.28 3.39
C THR A 22 -0.58 -7.45 3.62
N VAL A 23 0.35 -7.52 2.66
CA VAL A 23 1.64 -6.82 2.69
C VAL A 23 1.64 -5.69 1.67
N VAL A 24 1.28 -4.46 2.03
CA VAL A 24 1.49 -3.28 1.14
C VAL A 24 1.39 -1.94 1.92
N PHE A 25 2.11 -0.84 1.70
CA PHE A 25 2.87 -0.28 0.55
C PHE A 25 4.12 0.52 0.95
N ASP A 26 5.02 0.64 -0.04
CA ASP A 26 6.10 1.62 -0.19
C ASP A 26 5.55 3.04 -0.49
N TYR A 27 5.93 4.05 0.29
CA TYR A 27 5.64 5.49 0.04
C TYR A 27 6.76 6.21 -0.75
N PRO A 28 6.61 6.53 -2.04
CA PRO A 28 7.57 7.41 -2.70
C PRO A 28 7.37 8.86 -2.23
N VAL A 29 7.86 9.22 -1.03
CA VAL A 29 8.00 10.61 -0.62
C VAL A 29 9.26 11.16 -1.29
N LYS A 30 9.09 11.75 -2.48
CA LYS A 30 10.18 12.27 -3.32
C LYS A 30 10.84 13.56 -2.78
N SER A 31 10.93 13.76 -1.46
CA SER A 31 11.65 14.90 -0.89
C SER A 31 12.26 14.71 0.51
N LEU A 32 12.22 13.51 1.09
CA LEU A 32 13.00 13.22 2.30
C LEU A 32 13.67 11.86 2.09
N LEU A 33 15.00 11.93 2.05
CA LEU A 33 15.92 10.81 1.92
C LEU A 33 15.82 9.95 3.19
N GLU A 34 14.85 9.02 3.22
CA GLU A 34 14.81 7.82 4.09
C GLU A 34 13.61 6.97 3.64
N CYS A 35 13.87 5.72 3.26
CA CYS A 35 12.86 4.80 2.72
C CYS A 35 11.69 4.57 3.69
N LEU A 36 10.46 4.82 3.21
CA LEU A 36 9.37 3.84 3.14
C LEU A 36 8.94 3.15 4.45
N LEU A 37 7.83 3.60 5.05
CA LEU A 37 7.11 2.86 6.11
C LEU A 37 6.49 1.57 5.53
N GLN A 38 7.27 0.50 5.43
CA GLN A 38 6.77 -0.83 5.08
C GLN A 38 6.18 -1.52 6.31
N ARG A 39 4.98 -2.09 6.17
CA ARG A 39 4.25 -2.76 7.26
C ARG A 39 3.44 -3.94 6.73
N PHE A 40 3.19 -4.90 7.61
CA PHE A 40 2.17 -5.92 7.39
C PHE A 40 0.85 -5.47 8.00
N TYR A 41 -0.25 -5.68 7.26
CA TYR A 41 -1.60 -5.45 7.71
C TYR A 41 -2.33 -6.79 7.83
N MET A 42 -2.80 -7.10 9.03
CA MET A 42 -3.65 -8.26 9.29
C MET A 42 -5.09 -7.79 9.44
N VAL A 43 -5.96 -8.24 8.54
CA VAL A 43 -7.39 -7.93 8.54
C VAL A 43 -8.15 -9.17 9.00
N LYS A 44 -8.97 -9.03 10.03
CA LYS A 44 -9.84 -10.13 10.49
C LYS A 44 -11.18 -9.58 11.00
N PRO A 45 -12.26 -10.40 11.02
CA PRO A 45 -13.49 -10.02 11.69
C PRO A 45 -13.23 -9.71 13.16
N CYS A 46 -13.92 -8.70 13.71
CA CYS A 46 -13.87 -8.46 15.15
C CYS A 46 -14.45 -9.65 15.94
N PRO A 47 -13.88 -9.97 17.12
CA PRO A 47 -14.50 -10.90 18.06
C PRO A 47 -15.93 -10.48 18.40
N LYS A 48 -16.82 -11.44 18.64
CA LYS A 48 -18.26 -11.18 18.88
C LYS A 48 -18.52 -10.36 20.14
N GLU A 49 -17.59 -10.37 21.07
CA GLU A 49 -17.64 -9.66 22.34
C GLU A 49 -17.32 -8.16 22.16
N MET A 50 -16.65 -7.80 21.06
CA MET A 50 -16.29 -6.42 20.76
C MET A 50 -17.34 -5.75 19.88
N LYS A 51 -17.64 -4.48 20.19
CA LYS A 51 -18.55 -3.65 19.38
C LYS A 51 -17.80 -3.09 18.16
N CYS A 52 -17.35 -3.93 17.24
CA CYS A 52 -16.76 -3.54 15.95
C CYS A 52 -17.03 -4.61 14.89
N ASP A 53 -16.78 -4.27 13.61
CA ASP A 53 -17.00 -5.19 12.49
C ASP A 53 -15.70 -5.85 12.03
N VAL A 54 -14.62 -5.05 11.92
CA VAL A 54 -13.32 -5.50 11.41
C VAL A 54 -12.20 -5.01 12.32
N GLU A 55 -11.27 -5.89 12.62
CA GLU A 55 -10.00 -5.57 13.28
C GLU A 55 -8.90 -5.51 12.21
N LEU A 56 -8.20 -4.36 12.17
CA LEU A 56 -7.02 -4.16 11.34
C LEU A 56 -5.81 -3.96 12.25
N SER A 57 -4.92 -4.94 12.27
CA SER A 57 -3.68 -4.88 13.06
C SER A 57 -2.48 -4.64 12.14
N THR A 58 -1.57 -3.75 12.54
CA THR A 58 -0.35 -3.45 11.79
C THR A 58 0.88 -3.98 12.51
N TYR A 59 1.84 -4.49 11.75
CA TYR A 59 3.05 -5.09 12.27
C TYR A 59 4.28 -4.57 11.53
N ALA A 60 5.40 -4.48 12.25
CA ALA A 60 6.71 -4.29 11.66
C ALA A 60 7.14 -5.54 10.87
N ILE A 61 8.06 -5.34 9.93
CA ILE A 61 8.65 -6.40 9.11
C ILE A 61 10.06 -6.66 9.63
N ARG A 62 10.40 -7.93 9.87
CA ARG A 62 11.71 -8.32 10.40
C ARG A 62 12.85 -8.00 9.43
N ASP A 63 12.68 -8.36 8.16
CA ASP A 63 13.63 -8.08 7.08
C ASP A 63 12.95 -7.26 5.97
N ALA A 64 12.84 -5.96 6.17
CA ALA A 64 12.17 -5.06 5.23
C ALA A 64 12.81 -5.06 3.82
N GLU A 65 14.11 -5.39 3.70
CA GLU A 65 14.81 -5.39 2.42
C GLU A 65 14.21 -6.43 1.45
N GLU A 66 13.89 -7.63 1.96
CA GLU A 66 13.29 -8.72 1.20
C GLU A 66 11.87 -8.39 0.66
N TYR A 67 11.21 -7.39 1.25
CA TYR A 67 9.86 -6.97 0.88
C TYR A 67 9.82 -5.69 0.05
N LYS A 68 10.97 -5.15 -0.36
CA LYS A 68 11.02 -3.99 -1.27
C LYS A 68 10.28 -4.25 -2.58
N ASN A 69 9.46 -3.28 -2.98
CA ASN A 69 8.64 -3.35 -4.19
C ASN A 69 7.83 -4.67 -4.29
N PHE A 70 7.41 -5.25 -3.16
CA PHE A 70 6.75 -6.57 -3.11
C PHE A 70 5.60 -6.69 -4.12
N CYS A 71 4.78 -5.65 -4.28
CA CYS A 71 3.64 -5.66 -5.19
C CYS A 71 3.98 -5.55 -6.68
N ASP A 72 5.17 -5.06 -7.03
CA ASP A 72 5.60 -4.93 -8.42
C ASP A 72 6.26 -6.23 -8.91
N ARG A 73 6.73 -7.09 -7.99
CA ARG A 73 7.29 -8.41 -8.31
C ARG A 73 6.20 -9.38 -8.77
N PRO A 74 6.47 -10.32 -9.68
CA PRO A 74 5.55 -11.41 -9.97
C PRO A 74 5.45 -12.39 -8.79
N LYS A 75 4.34 -13.13 -8.67
CA LYS A 75 4.01 -13.93 -7.47
C LYS A 75 5.04 -15.02 -7.14
N ASP A 76 5.70 -15.58 -8.14
CA ASP A 76 6.75 -16.60 -8.03
C ASP A 76 8.08 -16.04 -7.51
N GLN A 77 8.25 -14.72 -7.51
CA GLN A 77 9.45 -14.02 -7.03
C GLN A 77 9.22 -13.30 -5.69
N ARG A 78 8.08 -13.54 -5.05
CA ARG A 78 7.74 -13.00 -3.73
C ARG A 78 8.02 -14.07 -2.66
N PRO A 79 8.36 -13.66 -1.42
CA PRO A 79 8.35 -14.55 -0.27
C PRO A 79 7.05 -15.35 -0.19
N GLN A 80 7.17 -16.65 0.11
CA GLN A 80 6.03 -17.54 0.27
C GLN A 80 5.21 -17.15 1.50
N PRO A 81 3.90 -17.45 1.54
CA PRO A 81 3.04 -17.08 2.67
C PRO A 81 3.58 -17.52 4.04
N GLU A 82 4.22 -18.69 4.12
CA GLU A 82 4.83 -19.20 5.34
C GLU A 82 6.02 -18.36 5.81
N GLU A 83 6.82 -17.85 4.86
CA GLU A 83 7.93 -16.93 5.13
C GLU A 83 7.38 -15.58 5.61
N VAL A 84 6.34 -15.05 4.95
CA VAL A 84 5.66 -13.81 5.38
C VAL A 84 5.18 -13.88 6.82
N ILE A 85 4.57 -15.00 7.22
CA ILE A 85 4.12 -15.20 8.60
C ILE A 85 5.30 -15.26 9.58
N GLY A 86 6.41 -15.90 9.19
CA GLY A 86 7.64 -15.96 9.99
C GLY A 86 8.33 -14.60 10.17
N ASP A 87 8.15 -13.70 9.21
CA ASP A 87 8.76 -12.36 9.20
C ASP A 87 7.93 -11.28 9.87
N ILE A 88 6.72 -11.62 10.36
CA ILE A 88 5.94 -10.72 11.22
C ILE A 88 6.77 -10.42 12.48
N ALA A 89 7.05 -9.14 12.70
CA ALA A 89 7.80 -8.68 13.85
C ALA A 89 6.85 -8.04 14.89
N GLU A 90 7.25 -6.91 15.45
CA GLU A 90 6.50 -6.21 16.50
C GLU A 90 5.10 -5.79 16.03
N HIS A 91 4.10 -5.99 16.90
CA HIS A 91 2.78 -5.42 16.73
C HIS A 91 2.83 -3.91 16.99
N LEU A 92 2.34 -3.11 16.05
CA LEU A 92 2.42 -1.65 16.12
C LEU A 92 1.10 -1.02 16.53
N THR A 93 0.00 -1.37 15.86
CA THR A 93 -1.32 -0.80 16.15
C THR A 93 -2.45 -1.76 15.85
N THR A 94 -3.59 -1.56 16.48
CA THR A 94 -4.86 -2.18 16.09
C THR A 94 -5.96 -1.12 15.96
N ILE A 95 -6.59 -1.08 14.80
CA ILE A 95 -7.75 -0.24 14.49
C ILE A 95 -9.01 -1.11 14.52
N HIS A 96 -10.03 -0.64 15.23
CA HIS A 96 -11.34 -1.28 15.26
C HIS A 96 -12.28 -0.54 14.32
N LEU A 97 -12.47 -1.09 13.13
CA LEU A 97 -13.34 -0.52 12.10
C LEU A 97 -14.80 -0.91 12.34
N LYS A 98 -15.67 0.06 12.10
CA LYS A 98 -17.12 -0.12 12.05
C LYS A 98 -17.62 0.25 10.68
N ARG A 99 -18.65 -0.44 10.23
CA ARG A 99 -19.40 -0.06 9.06
C ARG A 99 -20.04 1.30 9.30
N CYS A 100 -19.84 2.21 8.36
CA CYS A 100 -20.45 3.53 8.44
C CYS A 100 -21.97 3.45 8.28
N ASP A 101 -22.68 4.30 9.01
CA ASP A 101 -24.14 4.41 8.91
C ASP A 101 -24.60 4.79 7.49
N ARG A 102 -25.84 4.42 7.17
CA ARG A 102 -26.47 4.82 5.89
C ARG A 102 -26.46 6.34 5.77
N GLY A 103 -26.02 6.83 4.60
CA GLY A 103 -25.90 8.27 4.32
C GLY A 103 -24.48 8.84 4.47
N LYS A 104 -23.58 8.16 5.21
CA LYS A 104 -22.16 8.56 5.24
C LYS A 104 -21.46 8.25 3.91
N ARG A 105 -20.37 9.00 3.62
CA ARG A 105 -19.53 8.79 2.43
C ARG A 105 -18.62 7.57 2.54
N CYS A 106 -18.22 7.21 3.76
CA CYS A 106 -17.40 6.04 4.03
C CYS A 106 -18.21 4.72 3.97
N LEU A 107 -17.49 3.62 3.77
CA LEU A 107 -17.93 2.25 3.95
C LEU A 107 -17.58 1.76 5.36
N TYR A 108 -16.35 2.02 5.80
CA TYR A 108 -15.84 1.71 7.13
C TYR A 108 -15.05 2.89 7.67
N GLU A 109 -15.11 3.10 8.98
CA GLU A 109 -14.29 4.06 9.70
C GLU A 109 -13.91 3.50 11.07
N GLY A 110 -12.76 3.90 11.59
CA GLY A 110 -12.32 3.50 12.92
C GLY A 110 -10.97 4.10 13.28
N SER A 111 -10.59 3.89 14.53
CA SER A 111 -9.32 4.36 15.08
C SER A 111 -8.72 3.33 16.02
N THR A 112 -7.47 3.57 16.42
CA THR A 112 -6.90 2.98 17.63
C THR A 112 -7.72 3.38 18.87
N PRO A 113 -7.62 2.63 19.98
CA PRO A 113 -8.16 3.05 21.27
C PRO A 113 -7.61 4.43 21.71
N PRO A 114 -8.27 5.11 22.66
CA PRO A 114 -7.86 6.45 23.13
C PRO A 114 -6.41 6.51 23.63
N ASP A 115 -5.94 5.47 24.32
CA ASP A 115 -4.58 5.39 24.84
C ASP A 115 -3.52 5.12 23.75
N GLY A 116 -3.96 4.84 22.52
CA GLY A 116 -3.08 4.52 21.40
C GLY A 116 -2.28 3.24 21.62
N PHE A 117 -1.09 3.20 21.03
CA PHE A 117 -0.11 2.12 21.20
C PHE A 117 1.28 2.70 21.45
N PRO A 118 2.14 2.05 22.25
CA PRO A 118 3.50 2.50 22.47
C PRO A 118 4.26 2.73 21.15
N ASN A 119 5.00 3.82 21.06
CA ASN A 119 5.81 4.14 19.91
C ASN A 119 6.99 5.00 20.34
N THR A 120 8.21 4.64 19.93
CA THR A 120 9.44 5.34 20.32
C THR A 120 10.06 6.14 19.17
N TRP A 121 9.34 6.30 18.06
CA TRP A 121 9.89 6.94 16.87
C TRP A 121 9.89 8.47 17.02
N ASN A 122 11.00 9.11 16.65
CA ASN A 122 11.15 10.57 16.67
C ASN A 122 10.71 11.25 17.98
N GLY A 123 11.00 10.60 19.13
CA GLY A 123 10.67 11.12 20.45
C GLY A 123 9.21 10.94 20.88
N ALA A 124 8.43 10.12 20.17
CA ALA A 124 7.12 9.72 20.64
C ALA A 124 7.24 8.78 21.86
N ALA A 125 6.18 8.75 22.65
CA ALA A 125 5.87 7.74 23.65
C ALA A 125 4.72 6.82 23.20
N TYR A 126 3.77 7.36 22.44
CA TYR A 126 2.65 6.60 21.88
C TYR A 126 2.24 7.11 20.50
N CYS A 127 1.49 6.29 19.77
CA CYS A 127 0.92 6.63 18.48
C CYS A 127 -0.56 6.31 18.39
N THR A 128 -1.26 7.06 17.54
CA THR A 128 -2.65 6.84 17.18
C THR A 128 -2.77 6.64 15.68
N SER A 129 -3.72 5.83 15.26
CA SER A 129 -4.04 5.65 13.84
C SER A 129 -5.55 5.76 13.63
N GLU A 130 -5.96 6.45 12.58
CA GLU A 130 -7.34 6.50 12.09
C GLU A 130 -7.38 6.02 10.63
N LEU A 131 -8.42 5.26 10.29
CA LEU A 131 -8.64 4.74 8.94
C LEU A 131 -10.09 4.94 8.53
N SER A 132 -10.30 5.44 7.31
CA SER A 132 -11.60 5.45 6.65
C SER A 132 -11.48 4.85 5.25
N VAL A 133 -12.33 3.87 4.97
CA VAL A 133 -12.46 3.25 3.64
C VAL A 133 -13.68 3.87 2.96
N MET A 134 -13.49 4.48 1.80
CA MET A 134 -14.53 5.24 1.10
C MET A 134 -15.20 4.40 0.01
N LYS A 135 -16.42 4.80 -0.40
CA LYS A 135 -17.22 4.08 -1.41
C LYS A 135 -16.62 4.09 -2.82
N ASN A 136 -15.80 5.08 -3.13
CA ASN A 136 -15.17 5.32 -4.41
C ASN A 136 -13.74 4.78 -4.46
N ASN A 137 -13.43 3.75 -3.68
CA ASN A 137 -12.10 3.13 -3.61
C ASN A 137 -11.01 4.08 -3.07
N GLU A 138 -11.40 5.20 -2.44
CA GLU A 138 -10.47 6.06 -1.71
C GLU A 138 -10.23 5.51 -0.30
N VAL A 139 -9.02 5.71 0.21
CA VAL A 139 -8.62 5.30 1.55
C VAL A 139 -8.01 6.51 2.25
N HIS A 140 -8.49 6.83 3.43
CA HIS A 140 -7.97 7.93 4.23
C HIS A 140 -7.26 7.35 5.46
N THR A 141 -6.00 7.71 5.67
CA THR A 141 -5.22 7.25 6.82
C THR A 141 -4.66 8.43 7.61
N TRP A 142 -4.64 8.31 8.93
CA TRP A 142 -4.07 9.34 9.80
C TRP A 142 -3.26 8.74 10.93
N ASP A 143 -1.97 8.54 10.67
CA ASP A 143 -1.01 8.10 11.66
C ASP A 143 -0.33 9.30 12.32
N ARG A 144 -0.30 9.31 13.65
CA ARG A 144 0.30 10.38 14.45
C ARG A 144 1.03 9.80 15.65
N GLY A 145 2.14 10.42 16.02
CA GLY A 145 2.87 10.10 17.25
C GLY A 145 2.92 11.28 18.19
N TYR A 146 2.91 10.97 19.49
CA TYR A 146 2.83 11.90 20.59
C TYR A 146 3.89 11.58 21.64
N ASP A 147 4.49 12.61 22.24
CA ASP A 147 5.39 12.46 23.39
C ASP A 147 4.61 12.20 24.70
N GLU A 148 5.32 12.07 25.83
CA GLU A 148 4.71 11.83 27.15
C GLU A 148 3.80 12.96 27.63
N ASP A 149 4.04 14.19 27.15
CA ASP A 149 3.25 15.39 27.48
C ASP A 149 2.01 15.52 26.57
N GLY A 150 1.84 14.61 25.60
CA GLY A 150 0.72 14.62 24.65
C GLY A 150 0.91 15.57 23.46
N ASN A 151 2.13 16.08 23.21
CA ASN A 151 2.41 16.89 22.03
C ASN A 151 2.65 16.00 20.82
N GLN A 152 2.04 16.36 19.68
CA GLN A 152 2.27 15.64 18.42
C GLN A 152 3.68 15.91 17.88
N VAL A 153 4.52 14.87 17.84
CA VAL A 153 5.92 14.92 17.39
C VAL A 153 6.11 14.46 15.94
N TRP A 154 5.24 13.59 15.41
CA TRP A 154 5.26 13.19 14.01
C TRP A 154 3.86 12.94 13.44
N GLY A 155 3.80 12.82 12.11
CA GLY A 155 2.55 12.64 11.37
C GLY A 155 1.92 13.96 10.91
N ALA A 156 0.88 13.86 10.08
CA ALA A 156 0.22 15.04 9.52
C ALA A 156 -0.56 15.79 10.62
N LYS A 157 -0.46 17.12 10.67
CA LYS A 157 -1.23 17.98 11.58
C LYS A 157 -2.55 18.48 10.96
N ALA A 158 -2.59 18.59 9.63
CA ALA A 158 -3.68 19.23 8.90
C ALA A 158 -4.87 18.29 8.59
N GLY A 159 -4.71 16.98 8.81
CA GLY A 159 -5.73 15.97 8.49
C GLY A 159 -5.13 14.68 7.95
N PRO A 160 -6.00 13.69 7.62
CA PRO A 160 -5.57 12.42 7.05
C PRO A 160 -4.93 12.60 5.67
N TYR A 161 -4.06 11.66 5.32
CA TYR A 161 -3.67 11.44 3.94
C TYR A 161 -4.82 10.80 3.18
N GLU A 162 -5.14 11.34 2.00
CA GLU A 162 -6.22 10.85 1.14
C GLU A 162 -5.63 10.14 -0.08
N PHE A 163 -5.76 8.81 -0.11
CA PHE A 163 -5.32 7.99 -1.22
C PHE A 163 -6.46 7.74 -2.19
N LYS A 164 -6.22 8.02 -3.46
CA LYS A 164 -7.16 7.79 -4.55
C LYS A 164 -6.55 6.79 -5.53
N PRO A 165 -7.36 5.92 -6.15
CA PRO A 165 -6.86 5.05 -7.21
C PRO A 165 -6.19 5.86 -8.31
N ALA A 166 -5.10 5.33 -8.86
CA ALA A 166 -4.51 5.90 -10.06
C ALA A 166 -5.52 5.80 -11.23
N PRO A 167 -5.56 6.78 -12.15
CA PRO A 167 -6.37 6.69 -13.35
C PRO A 167 -6.03 5.42 -14.15
N ALA A 168 -7.05 4.75 -14.69
CA ALA A 168 -6.89 3.49 -15.43
C ALA A 168 -5.98 3.57 -16.68
N SER A 169 -5.61 4.77 -17.12
CA SER A 169 -4.74 4.99 -18.28
C SER A 169 -3.24 4.79 -17.99
N SER A 170 -2.83 4.51 -16.75
CA SER A 170 -1.41 4.41 -16.38
C SER A 170 -0.82 2.99 -16.45
N PHE A 171 -1.60 1.96 -16.81
CA PHE A 171 -1.18 0.55 -16.76
C PHE A 171 -0.98 -0.15 -18.11
N ASN A 172 -1.15 0.54 -19.26
CA ASN A 172 -1.18 -0.11 -20.58
C ASN A 172 -0.01 0.14 -21.55
N ASP A 173 1.10 0.79 -21.15
CA ASP A 173 2.18 1.14 -22.12
C ASP A 173 3.57 0.54 -21.85
N ILE A 174 3.75 -0.44 -20.96
CA ILE A 174 5.08 -1.05 -20.71
C ILE A 174 5.17 -2.54 -21.09
N PHE A 175 4.06 -3.21 -21.41
CA PHE A 175 4.08 -4.58 -21.95
C PHE A 175 3.41 -4.66 -23.33
N SER A 176 3.98 -3.95 -24.30
CA SER A 176 3.82 -4.34 -25.71
C SER A 176 5.10 -5.04 -26.17
N PRO A 177 5.09 -6.36 -26.41
CA PRO A 177 6.21 -7.02 -27.07
C PRO A 177 6.29 -6.51 -28.52
N LEU A 178 7.39 -5.82 -28.83
CA LEU A 178 7.98 -5.61 -30.16
C LEU A 178 7.02 -5.82 -31.34
N ASN A 179 6.28 -4.78 -31.71
CA ASN A 179 5.57 -4.72 -32.97
C ASN A 179 6.59 -4.42 -34.09
N PHE A 180 7.28 -5.45 -34.57
CA PHE A 180 8.06 -5.32 -35.81
C PHE A 180 7.09 -5.09 -36.97
N PRO A 181 7.27 -4.03 -37.79
CA PRO A 181 6.43 -3.85 -38.96
C PRO A 181 6.70 -4.99 -39.97
N PRO A 182 5.66 -5.63 -40.55
CA PRO A 182 5.86 -6.63 -41.59
C PRO A 182 6.44 -5.94 -42.83
N GLN A 183 7.66 -6.33 -43.22
CA GLN A 183 8.21 -5.94 -44.51
C GLN A 183 7.42 -6.63 -45.64
N PRO A 184 6.94 -5.89 -46.65
CA PRO A 184 6.28 -6.50 -47.80
C PRO A 184 7.30 -7.23 -48.67
N LEU A 185 7.04 -8.52 -48.90
CA LEU A 185 7.68 -9.32 -49.93
C LEU A 185 7.26 -8.81 -51.32
N ASP A 186 8.16 -9.00 -52.30
CA ASP A 186 8.04 -8.76 -53.75
C ASP A 186 8.37 -7.36 -54.29
N LYS A 187 9.60 -7.24 -54.82
CA LYS A 187 9.79 -7.29 -56.29
C LYS A 187 11.26 -7.49 -56.69
N ARG A 188 11.45 -8.55 -57.48
CA ARG A 188 12.60 -8.93 -58.30
C ARG A 188 12.96 -7.83 -59.32
N ILE A 189 14.26 -7.55 -59.51
CA ILE A 189 15.01 -7.53 -60.80
C ILE A 189 16.44 -6.96 -60.58
N GLN A 190 17.41 -7.88 -60.70
CA GLN A 190 18.59 -7.87 -61.60
C GLN A 190 19.57 -6.67 -61.67
N GLY A 191 20.84 -6.94 -61.33
CA GLY A 191 22.04 -6.16 -61.67
C GLY A 191 23.15 -6.32 -60.61
N SER A 192 23.96 -7.38 -60.62
CA SER A 192 25.27 -7.53 -61.30
C SER A 192 26.47 -6.80 -60.65
N PHE A 193 27.45 -7.60 -60.17
CA PHE A 193 28.92 -7.37 -60.15
C PHE A 193 29.48 -6.34 -59.11
N VAL A 194 30.59 -6.47 -58.35
CA VAL A 194 31.82 -7.33 -58.24
C VAL A 194 32.40 -7.26 -56.81
N ILE A 195 33.24 -8.24 -56.47
CA ILE A 195 34.08 -8.41 -55.27
C ILE A 195 35.34 -7.49 -55.27
N GLN A 196 35.65 -6.91 -54.09
CA GLN A 196 36.94 -6.42 -53.53
C GLN A 196 37.99 -5.69 -54.41
N GLU A 197 38.49 -4.57 -53.89
CA GLU A 197 39.80 -4.53 -53.19
C GLU A 197 39.67 -3.79 -51.86
#